data_AF-A0A847XBI8-F1
#
_entry.id   AF-A0A847XBI8-F1
#
_cell.length_a   1.000
_cell.length_b   1.000
_cell.length_c   1.000
_cell.angle_alpha   90.00
_cell.angle_beta   90.00
_cell.angle_gamma   90.00
#
_symmetry.space_group_name_H-M   'P 1'
#
loop_
_entity.id
_entity.type
_entity.pdbx_description
1 polymer ?
#
loop_
_entity_poly.entity_id
_entity_poly.type
_entity_poly.pdbx_seq_one_letter_code
_entity_poly.pdbx_strand_id
1 'polypeptide(L)' 'MHNSSIKHDLALVGLFHTDRGKEFINELIEALLTTFDIKRSLSHKGTPYDNAVAEANFKSLKFEFYTKINLKH' A
#
# COMPACT_ATOMS: atom_id res chain seq x y z
N MET A 1 13.30 11.20 11.25
CA MET A 1 12.17 10.48 10.62
C MET A 1 10.89 11.03 11.24
N HIS A 2 9.96 11.56 10.43
CA HIS A 2 8.63 11.92 10.95
C HIS A 2 7.89 10.61 11.26
N ASN A 3 7.47 10.44 12.51
CA ASN A 3 6.69 9.28 12.93
C ASN A 3 5.24 9.51 12.47
N SER A 4 4.93 9.05 11.25
CA SER A 4 3.57 9.11 10.71
C SER A 4 2.71 8.06 11.42
N SER A 5 1.80 8.49 12.29
CA SER A 5 0.79 7.61 12.87
C SER A 5 -0.53 7.76 12.11
N ILE A 6 -1.21 6.64 11.88
CA ILE A 6 -2.60 6.67 11.43
C ILE A 6 -3.43 7.03 12.67
N LYS A 7 -4.24 8.08 12.59
CA LYS A 7 -5.07 8.54 13.73
C LYS A 7 -6.22 7.61 14.08
N HIS A 8 -6.48 6.61 13.25
CA HIS A 8 -7.65 5.75 13.29
C HIS A 8 -7.19 4.31 13.50
N ASP A 9 -7.96 3.56 14.28
CA ASP A 9 -7.69 2.16 14.57
C ASP A 9 -7.84 1.31 13.29
N LEU A 10 -6.87 0.44 13.04
CA LEU A 10 -6.89 -0.50 11.92
C LEU A 10 -8.03 -1.53 12.05
N ALA A 11 -8.50 -1.81 13.27
CA ALA A 11 -9.67 -2.66 13.49
C ALA A 11 -10.97 -2.06 12.90
N LEU A 12 -10.98 -0.76 12.54
CA LEU A 12 -12.11 -0.14 11.86
C LEU A 12 -12.11 -0.37 10.34
N VAL A 13 -11.02 -0.92 9.79
CA VAL A 13 -10.89 -1.17 8.36
C VAL A 13 -11.50 -2.53 8.02
N GLY A 14 -12.68 -2.54 7.39
CA GLY A 14 -13.33 -3.81 7.03
C GLY A 14 -12.78 -4.47 5.75
N LEU A 15 -12.14 -3.71 4.86
CA LEU A 15 -11.71 -4.19 3.56
C LEU A 15 -10.40 -3.55 3.10
N PHE A 16 -9.47 -4.39 2.67
CA PHE A 16 -8.23 -4.01 2.01
C PHE A 16 -8.26 -4.50 0.56
N HIS A 17 -8.43 -3.57 -0.38
CA HIS A 17 -8.44 -3.87 -1.81
C HIS A 17 -7.09 -3.51 -2.44
N THR A 18 -6.44 -4.49 -3.06
CA THR A 18 -5.17 -4.28 -3.78
C THR A 18 -5.17 -5.01 -5.11
N ASP A 19 -4.20 -4.70 -5.95
CA ASP A 19 -3.88 -5.59 -7.04
C ASP A 19 -3.16 -6.86 -6.57
N ARG A 20 -2.71 -7.66 -7.53
CA ARG A 20 -1.95 -8.89 -7.28
C ARG A 20 -0.44 -8.66 -7.28
N GLY A 21 0.00 -7.42 -7.10
CA GLY A 21 1.42 -7.07 -7.06
C GLY A 21 2.14 -7.77 -5.91
N LYS A 22 3.39 -8.21 -6.13
CA LYS A 22 4.21 -8.87 -5.10
C LYS A 22 4.46 -7.96 -3.89
N GLU A 23 4.39 -6.64 -4.07
CA GLU A 23 4.49 -5.66 -2.98
C GLU A 23 3.37 -5.85 -1.93
N PHE A 24 2.18 -6.31 -2.36
CA PHE A 24 1.00 -6.50 -1.49
C PHE A 24 0.70 -7.96 -1.15
N ILE A 25 1.46 -8.90 -1.71
CA ILE A 25 1.38 -10.33 -1.40
C ILE A 25 2.64 -10.72 -0.64
N ASN A 26 2.66 -10.43 0.66
CA ASN A 26 3.74 -10.82 1.56
C ASN A 26 3.17 -11.24 2.93
N GLU A 27 3.96 -12.03 3.67
CA GLU A 27 3.54 -12.61 4.95
C GLU A 27 3.20 -11.56 6.01
N LEU A 28 3.87 -10.39 5.99
CA LEU A 28 3.61 -9.30 6.94
C LEU A 28 2.23 -8.67 6.71
N ILE A 29 1.86 -8.46 5.45
CA ILE A 29 0.52 -7.96 5.08
C ILE A 29 -0.54 -8.98 5.51
N GLU A 30 -0.35 -10.27 5.20
CA GLU A 30 -1.31 -11.32 5.58
C GLU A 30 -1.48 -11.43 7.10
N ALA A 31 -0.38 -11.35 7.85
CA ALA A 31 -0.41 -11.33 9.32
C ALA A 31 -1.15 -10.10 9.86
N LEU A 32 -0.92 -8.91 9.28
CA LEU A 32 -1.62 -7.69 9.65
C LEU A 32 -3.12 -7.83 9.40
N LEU A 33 -3.52 -8.22 8.20
CA LEU A 33 -4.94 -8.35 7.84
C LEU A 33 -5.66 -9.34 8.76
N THR A 34 -5.00 -10.47 9.07
CA THR A 34 -5.53 -11.46 10.01
C THR A 34 -5.66 -10.90 11.43
N THR A 35 -4.66 -10.15 11.91
CA THR A 35 -4.65 -9.60 13.28
C THR A 35 -5.78 -8.60 13.51
N PHE A 36 -6.14 -7.84 12.49
CA PHE A 36 -7.17 -6.80 12.57
C PHE A 36 -8.52 -7.21 11.95
N ASP A 37 -8.70 -8.49 11.59
CA ASP A 37 -9.89 -9.04 10.93
C ASP A 37 -10.31 -8.26 9.66
N ILE A 38 -9.31 -7.83 8.88
CA ILE A 38 -9.52 -7.03 7.66
C ILE A 38 -9.68 -7.99 6.48
N LYS A 39 -10.81 -7.90 5.76
CA LYS A 39 -11.03 -8.73 4.57
C LYS A 39 -10.13 -8.26 3.42
N ARG A 40 -9.50 -9.20 2.72
CA ARG A 40 -8.76 -8.90 1.49
C ARG A 40 -9.64 -9.02 0.25
N SER A 41 -9.57 -8.03 -0.62
CA SER A 41 -10.11 -8.07 -1.98
C SER A 41 -8.99 -7.83 -2.98
N LEU A 42 -9.02 -8.53 -4.11
CA LEU A 42 -8.00 -8.43 -5.14
C LEU A 42 -8.59 -7.95 -6.46
N SER A 43 -7.83 -7.15 -7.20
CA SER A 43 -8.17 -6.81 -8.57
C SER A 43 -8.23 -8.05 -9.47
N HIS A 44 -8.88 -7.87 -10.62
CA HIS A 44 -9.00 -8.95 -11.59
C HIS A 44 -7.63 -9.36 -12.12
N LYS A 45 -7.48 -10.63 -12.52
CA LYS A 45 -6.20 -11.10 -13.06
C LYS A 45 -5.99 -10.45 -14.43
N GLY A 46 -4.86 -9.76 -14.61
CA GLY A 46 -4.50 -9.18 -15.90
C GLY A 46 -5.27 -7.91 -16.25
N THR A 47 -5.68 -7.11 -15.26
CA THR A 47 -6.25 -5.77 -15.45
C THR A 47 -5.27 -4.67 -15.00
N PRO A 48 -4.35 -4.22 -15.89
CA PRO A 48 -3.38 -3.17 -15.56
C PRO A 48 -4.07 -1.85 -15.17
N TYR A 49 -5.23 -1.59 -15.76
CA TYR A 49 -5.96 -0.34 -15.58
C TYR A 49 -6.53 -0.17 -14.17
N ASP A 50 -6.94 -1.25 -13.51
CA ASP A 50 -7.52 -1.20 -12.15
C ASP A 50 -6.52 -0.63 -11.14
N ASN A 51 -5.22 -0.87 -11.36
CA ASN A 51 -4.15 -0.42 -10.46
C ASN A 51 -3.32 0.74 -11.00
N ALA A 52 -3.47 1.11 -12.28
CA ALA A 52 -2.61 2.09 -12.94
C ALA A 52 -2.56 3.45 -12.24
N VAL A 53 -3.69 3.92 -11.69
CA VAL A 53 -3.76 5.18 -10.95
C VAL A 53 -2.97 5.09 -9.64
N ALA A 54 -3.12 3.98 -8.92
CA ALA A 54 -2.36 3.74 -7.69
C ALA A 54 -0.86 3.65 -8.00
N GLU A 55 -0.46 2.87 -9.01
CA GLU A 55 0.93 2.73 -9.43
C GLU A 55 1.56 4.06 -9.85
N ALA A 56 0.85 4.88 -10.63
CA ALA A 56 1.33 6.20 -11.05
C ALA A 56 1.53 7.14 -9.85
N ASN A 57 0.60 7.12 -8.89
CA ASN A 57 0.73 7.89 -7.65
C ASN A 57 1.91 7.39 -6.81
N PHE A 58 2.04 6.08 -6.59
CA PHE A 58 3.16 5.50 -5.84
C PHE A 58 4.51 5.77 -6.50
N LYS A 59 4.59 5.73 -7.83
CA LYS A 59 5.81 6.06 -8.59
C LYS A 59 6.20 7.53 -8.38
N SER A 60 5.23 8.43 -8.42
CA SER A 60 5.44 9.87 -8.16
C SER A 60 5.95 10.09 -6.73
N LEU A 61 5.33 9.44 -5.74
CA LEU A 61 5.76 9.53 -4.33
C LEU A 61 7.16 8.95 -4.10
N LYS A 62 7.46 7.78 -4.68
CA LYS A 62 8.80 7.17 -4.63
C LYS A 62 9.84 8.14 -5.23
N PHE A 63 9.55 8.73 -6.38
CA PHE A 63 10.43 9.72 -7.02
C PHE A 63 10.67 10.95 -6.13
N GLU A 64 9.61 11.54 -5.56
CA GLU A 64 9.74 12.65 -4.62
C GLU A 64 10.57 12.29 -3.39
N PHE A 65 10.39 11.09 -2.85
CA PHE A 65 11.14 10.64 -1.68
C PHE A 65 12.62 10.45 -1.98
N TYR A 66 12.95 9.78 -3.09
CA TYR A 66 14.34 9.62 -3.53
C TYR A 66 15.00 10.95 -3.83
N THR A 67 14.33 11.86 -4.53
CA THR A 67 14.88 13.18 -4.85
C THR A 67 15.10 14.03 -3.60
N LYS A 68 14.13 14.07 -2.67
CA LYS A 68 14.27 14.82 -1.40
C LYS A 68 15.35 14.25 -0.47
N ILE A 69 15.67 12.96 -0.56
CA ILE A 69 16.79 12.35 0.19
C ILE A 69 18.13 12.62 -0.50
N ASN A 70 18.22 12.47 -1.83
CA ASN A 70 19.47 12.67 -2.57
C ASN A 70 19.87 14.14 -2.72
N LEU A 71 18.96 15.10 -2.52
CA LEU A 71 19.25 16.54 -2.52
C LEU A 71 19.66 17.08 -1.14
N LYS A 72 19.75 16.22 -0.10
CA LYS A 72 20.19 16.60 1.25
C LYS A 72 21.64 16.20 1.58
N HIS A 73 22.41 15.85 0.56
CA HIS A 73 23.86 15.65 0.65
C HIS A 73 24.58 16.69 -0.19
#